data_AF-A0A080ZP81-F1
#
_entry.id   AF-A0A080ZP81-F1
#
_cell.length_a   1.000
_cell.length_b   1.000
_cell.length_c   1.000
_cell.angle_alpha   90.00
_cell.angle_beta   90.00
_cell.angle_gamma   90.00
#
_symmetry.space_group_name_H-M   'P 1'
#
loop_
_entity.id
_entity.type
_entity.pdbx_description
1 polymer ?
#
loop_
_entity_poly.entity_id
_entity_poly.type
_entity_poly.pdbx_seq_one_letter_code
_entity_poly.pdbx_strand_id
1 'polypeptide(L)'
;MTPISALDLQQKGNEVSRHSAKTDEGAAKRPVKKCFFQHFTSSWMDSGGDAYDLMNQQVTGVDDCEQLCCEHAECQSFTFWRGRTCFLRASSNTPRPNGDSFSGCGIRLTLKFAGVIVIQESTAMDTGCGQEAVALTMMESARNISTREDILRRIEALAAEFLEILSTGKVLELEALKRDSSAMIYDHENQRQLHGNDTRLIKLNRQGGRKYTGIWLILQTAHALLTENKTATQRDVYYLHPFFKGQGEADEAILDAGSILGIPRDSMNIVAATKGCFTGDISVLVSLCFAMASHRHDTHFDIFCLFDFFGKRDGKWRHFGSGEEVSITHELLQLKPQEMKSNATCILVIEKDGIFNRLREDKFFEIVPSILITGRGFPDLATRVFVSLLRSALEIPVLGLCDCNPFGLSIMLTYKLGSARMPLDSLQYAVDIKWVGVRPSQIVDLDLPISSFKALTRKDLAVADSLFRSSFIQANDHFKDEVQMWLGDALPWKIELEALHVLGFTFLTSFLQACIEKGNYL
;
A
#
# COMPACT_ATOMS: atom_id res chain seq x y z
N MET A 1 -43.22 37.29 -25.07
CA MET A 1 -44.58 37.03 -24.56
C MET A 1 -44.46 36.70 -23.09
N THR A 2 -44.80 37.66 -22.23
CA THR A 2 -44.96 37.50 -20.78
C THR A 2 -46.49 37.39 -20.47
N PRO A 3 -46.94 37.24 -19.21
CA PRO A 3 -47.20 35.96 -18.52
C PRO A 3 -48.61 35.93 -17.90
N ILE A 4 -49.08 34.82 -17.32
CA ILE A 4 -50.16 34.87 -16.28
C ILE A 4 -49.90 33.84 -15.17
N SER A 5 -49.98 34.34 -13.94
CA SER A 5 -49.92 33.69 -12.64
C SER A 5 -51.28 33.77 -11.92
N ALA A 6 -51.36 33.12 -10.74
CA ALA A 6 -52.26 33.35 -9.58
C ALA A 6 -53.62 32.59 -9.62
N LEU A 7 -53.86 31.67 -8.66
CA LEU A 7 -54.64 31.85 -7.41
C LEU A 7 -56.08 32.33 -7.70
N ASP A 8 -57.18 31.80 -7.14
CA ASP A 8 -57.42 31.21 -5.83
C ASP A 8 -58.87 30.67 -5.80
N LEU A 9 -59.26 30.03 -4.68
CA LEU A 9 -60.63 29.86 -4.11
C LEU A 9 -61.24 28.44 -4.02
N GLN A 10 -61.30 28.06 -2.75
CA GLN A 10 -62.06 27.02 -2.04
C GLN A 10 -63.53 26.86 -2.47
N GLN A 11 -64.07 25.64 -2.35
CA GLN A 11 -65.07 25.28 -1.33
C GLN A 11 -65.51 23.80 -1.37
N LYS A 12 -65.36 23.17 -0.19
CA LYS A 12 -66.24 22.20 0.51
C LYS A 12 -67.13 21.22 -0.29
N GLY A 13 -67.05 19.95 0.13
CA GLY A 13 -68.25 19.25 0.64
C GLY A 13 -68.39 17.76 0.28
N ASN A 14 -68.75 16.98 1.31
CA ASN A 14 -69.33 15.62 1.34
C ASN A 14 -68.38 14.43 1.10
N GLU A 15 -68.03 13.73 2.19
CA GLU A 15 -68.69 12.51 2.74
C GLU A 15 -68.32 11.28 1.90
N VAL A 16 -67.74 10.22 2.47
CA VAL A 16 -68.53 9.06 2.91
C VAL A 16 -67.66 8.07 3.72
N SER A 17 -68.24 7.67 4.86
CA SER A 17 -68.13 6.42 5.63
C SER A 17 -66.81 5.66 5.84
N ARG A 18 -66.46 5.60 7.14
CA ARG A 18 -65.98 4.45 7.93
C ARG A 18 -66.09 3.08 7.26
N HIS A 19 -64.95 2.38 7.12
CA HIS A 19 -64.89 0.93 7.34
C HIS A 19 -63.65 0.56 8.16
N SER A 20 -63.93 -0.17 9.24
CA SER A 20 -63.00 -0.76 10.20
C SER A 20 -62.36 -2.01 9.59
N ALA A 21 -61.04 -2.13 9.64
CA ALA A 21 -60.35 -3.38 9.36
C ALA A 21 -59.21 -3.62 10.36
N LYS A 22 -59.54 -4.49 11.31
CA LYS A 22 -58.72 -5.43 12.11
C LYS A 22 -57.19 -5.32 11.96
N THR A 23 -56.57 -5.06 13.10
CA THR A 23 -55.21 -5.49 13.46
C THR A 23 -55.11 -7.01 13.41
N ASP A 24 -54.22 -7.52 12.54
CA ASP A 24 -53.73 -8.90 12.59
C ASP A 24 -52.23 -8.83 12.90
N GLU A 25 -51.85 -9.33 14.07
CA GLU A 25 -50.46 -9.42 14.53
C GLU A 25 -49.76 -10.55 13.76
N GLY A 26 -49.02 -10.18 12.71
CA GLY A 26 -48.16 -11.09 11.94
C GLY A 26 -46.77 -11.18 12.55
N ALA A 27 -46.41 -12.38 13.01
CA ALA A 27 -45.12 -12.77 13.59
C ALA A 27 -43.88 -12.18 12.89
N ALA A 28 -43.01 -11.54 13.68
CA ALA A 28 -41.69 -11.08 13.25
C ALA A 28 -40.82 -12.29 12.81
N LYS A 29 -40.50 -12.36 11.51
CA LYS A 29 -39.45 -13.27 11.00
C LYS A 29 -38.11 -12.89 11.63
N ARG A 30 -37.55 -13.77 12.47
CA ARG A 30 -36.18 -13.65 12.98
C ARG A 30 -35.19 -13.65 11.79
N PRO A 31 -34.10 -12.85 11.83
CA PRO A 31 -33.11 -12.84 10.76
C PRO A 31 -32.45 -14.23 10.63
N VAL A 32 -32.42 -14.74 9.40
CA VAL A 32 -31.74 -16.01 9.07
C VAL A 32 -30.24 -15.78 9.26
N LYS A 33 -29.61 -16.56 10.15
CA LYS A 33 -28.15 -16.56 10.31
C LYS A 33 -27.53 -17.23 9.07
N LYS A 34 -26.69 -16.51 8.32
CA LYS A 34 -25.86 -17.10 7.26
C LYS A 34 -24.53 -17.57 7.88
N CYS A 35 -24.20 -18.85 7.78
CA CYS A 35 -22.85 -19.33 8.06
C CYS A 35 -22.18 -19.79 6.77
N PHE A 36 -20.87 -19.67 6.73
CA PHE A 36 -20.06 -20.10 5.59
C PHE A 36 -19.14 -21.23 6.05
N PHE A 37 -19.12 -22.33 5.30
CA PHE A 37 -18.27 -23.47 5.57
C PHE A 37 -17.18 -23.58 4.51
N GLN A 38 -15.94 -23.81 4.93
CA GLN A 38 -14.87 -24.13 4.00
C GLN A 38 -15.01 -25.59 3.58
N HIS A 39 -15.22 -25.82 2.28
CA HIS A 39 -15.24 -27.17 1.71
C HIS A 39 -13.83 -27.59 1.32
N PHE A 40 -13.41 -28.78 1.74
CA PHE A 40 -12.17 -29.38 1.27
C PHE A 40 -12.44 -30.20 0.02
N THR A 41 -11.55 -30.14 -0.98
CA THR A 41 -11.68 -30.81 -2.28
C THR A 41 -11.48 -32.33 -2.22
N SER A 42 -11.21 -32.88 -1.04
CA SER A 42 -10.96 -34.31 -0.77
C SER A 42 -11.81 -34.77 0.42
N SER A 43 -12.03 -36.08 0.60
CA SER A 43 -12.81 -36.62 1.71
C SER A 43 -11.99 -36.56 3.02
N TRP A 44 -12.45 -35.79 4.01
CA TRP A 44 -11.77 -35.58 5.30
C TRP A 44 -12.70 -35.86 6.49
N MET A 45 -12.09 -36.28 7.58
CA MET A 45 -12.74 -36.58 8.86
C MET A 45 -12.07 -35.79 9.97
N ASP A 46 -12.87 -35.15 10.80
CA ASP A 46 -12.39 -34.55 12.04
C ASP A 46 -12.15 -35.66 13.10
N SER A 47 -11.00 -35.62 13.78
CA SER A 47 -10.44 -36.74 14.54
C SER A 47 -10.68 -36.66 16.06
N GLY A 48 -11.91 -36.37 16.47
CA GLY A 48 -12.28 -36.17 17.88
C GLY A 48 -12.84 -37.39 18.63
N GLY A 49 -13.38 -38.40 17.93
CA GLY A 49 -14.21 -39.43 18.59
C GLY A 49 -15.45 -38.84 19.28
N ASP A 50 -16.35 -39.69 19.78
CA ASP A 50 -17.68 -39.33 20.31
C ASP A 50 -17.66 -38.33 21.49
N ALA A 51 -16.48 -38.03 22.06
CA ALA A 51 -16.31 -37.17 23.22
C ALA A 51 -16.56 -35.66 22.94
N TYR A 52 -16.56 -35.23 21.67
CA TYR A 52 -16.78 -33.83 21.27
C TYR A 52 -17.97 -33.64 20.31
N ASP A 53 -18.77 -34.70 20.12
CA ASP A 53 -19.97 -34.66 19.29
C ASP A 53 -21.09 -33.95 20.06
N LEU A 54 -21.55 -32.81 19.54
CA LEU A 54 -22.71 -32.08 20.05
C LEU A 54 -24.01 -32.80 19.71
N MET A 55 -24.10 -33.37 18.51
CA MET A 55 -25.28 -34.05 18.02
C MET A 55 -24.97 -34.93 16.82
N ASN A 56 -25.64 -36.08 16.74
CA ASN A 56 -25.54 -37.01 15.61
C ASN A 56 -26.94 -37.23 15.02
N GLN A 57 -27.16 -36.85 13.76
CA GLN A 57 -28.47 -36.97 13.10
C GLN A 57 -28.35 -37.53 11.69
N GLN A 58 -29.33 -38.34 11.26
CA GLN A 58 -29.39 -38.81 9.89
C GLN A 58 -29.90 -37.70 8.96
N VAL A 59 -29.15 -37.44 7.90
CA VAL A 59 -29.48 -36.43 6.89
C VAL A 59 -29.22 -36.95 5.48
N THR A 60 -29.87 -36.34 4.50
CA THR A 60 -29.86 -36.80 3.11
C THR A 60 -28.72 -36.22 2.28
N GLY A 61 -28.17 -35.07 2.69
CA GLY A 61 -27.05 -34.42 2.01
C GLY A 61 -26.15 -33.62 2.95
N VAL A 62 -25.05 -33.11 2.38
CA VAL A 62 -24.09 -32.25 3.08
C VAL A 62 -24.73 -30.92 3.46
N ASP A 63 -25.56 -30.35 2.58
CA ASP A 63 -26.25 -29.07 2.80
C ASP A 63 -27.18 -29.12 4.03
N ASP A 64 -27.83 -30.25 4.26
CA ASP A 64 -28.65 -30.48 5.47
C ASP A 64 -27.79 -30.45 6.74
N CYS A 65 -26.57 -31.00 6.66
CA CYS A 65 -25.61 -31.02 7.77
C CYS A 65 -25.05 -29.63 8.07
N GLU A 66 -24.83 -28.82 7.03
CA GLU A 66 -24.45 -27.40 7.15
C GLU A 66 -25.53 -26.58 7.83
N GLN A 67 -26.79 -26.76 7.43
CA GLN A 67 -27.91 -26.08 8.04
C GLN A 67 -28.05 -26.45 9.52
N LEU A 68 -27.93 -27.73 9.87
CA LEU A 68 -27.97 -28.18 11.26
C LEU A 68 -26.83 -27.56 12.09
N CYS A 69 -25.61 -27.50 11.55
CA CYS A 69 -24.51 -26.83 12.24
C CYS A 69 -24.75 -25.33 12.40
N CYS A 70 -25.34 -24.67 11.39
CA CYS A 70 -25.70 -23.26 11.45
C CYS A 70 -26.72 -22.91 12.53
N GLU A 71 -27.72 -23.78 12.70
CA GLU A 71 -28.78 -23.60 13.68
C GLU A 71 -28.28 -23.89 15.11
N HIS A 72 -27.29 -24.78 15.25
CA HIS A 72 -26.75 -25.17 16.54
C HIS A 72 -25.80 -24.09 17.13
N ALA A 73 -26.10 -23.65 18.36
CA ALA A 73 -25.44 -22.49 18.96
C ALA A 73 -23.93 -22.70 19.23
N GLU A 74 -23.50 -23.94 19.40
CA GLU A 74 -22.12 -24.29 19.77
C GLU A 74 -21.36 -25.01 18.66
N CYS A 75 -21.97 -25.24 17.49
CA CYS A 75 -21.31 -25.96 16.40
C CYS A 75 -20.23 -25.10 15.72
N GLN A 76 -19.03 -25.65 15.60
CA GLN A 76 -17.88 -25.05 14.91
C GLN A 76 -17.46 -25.87 13.67
N SER A 77 -17.62 -27.19 13.71
CA SER A 77 -17.36 -28.08 12.58
C SER A 77 -18.42 -29.16 12.51
N PHE A 78 -18.58 -29.77 11.33
CA PHE A 78 -19.38 -30.97 11.17
C PHE A 78 -18.66 -32.01 10.32
N THR A 79 -19.00 -33.28 10.50
CA THR A 79 -18.61 -34.37 9.61
C THR A 79 -19.86 -35.10 9.12
N PHE A 80 -20.01 -35.16 7.81
CA PHE A 80 -20.97 -36.00 7.12
C PHE A 80 -20.32 -37.33 6.73
N TRP A 81 -20.84 -38.43 7.28
CA TRP A 81 -20.27 -39.77 7.20
C TRP A 81 -21.16 -40.70 6.37
N ARG A 82 -20.54 -41.46 5.44
CA ARG A 82 -21.16 -42.49 4.58
C ARG A 82 -22.47 -42.05 3.90
N GLY A 83 -22.56 -40.78 3.53
CA GLY A 83 -23.71 -40.27 2.78
C GLY A 83 -25.03 -40.24 3.56
N ARG A 84 -25.02 -40.40 4.90
CA ARG A 84 -26.27 -40.53 5.68
C ARG A 84 -26.25 -39.93 7.08
N THR A 85 -25.10 -39.72 7.70
CA THR A 85 -25.05 -39.31 9.13
C THR A 85 -24.23 -38.05 9.28
N CYS A 86 -24.80 -37.03 9.92
CA CYS A 86 -24.17 -35.76 10.26
C CYS A 86 -23.75 -35.77 11.72
N PHE A 87 -22.49 -35.44 11.98
CA PHE A 87 -21.90 -35.30 13.32
C PHE A 87 -21.52 -33.83 13.51
N LEU A 88 -22.20 -33.13 14.42
CA LEU A 88 -21.90 -31.73 14.76
C LEU A 88 -20.89 -31.68 15.90
N ARG A 89 -19.93 -30.76 15.88
CA ARG A 89 -18.87 -30.67 16.91
C ARG A 89 -18.64 -29.25 17.41
N ALA A 90 -18.29 -29.17 18.69
CA ALA A 90 -18.01 -27.91 19.38
C ALA A 90 -16.61 -27.34 19.12
N SER A 91 -15.70 -28.16 18.59
CA SER A 91 -14.31 -27.80 18.32
C SER A 91 -13.83 -28.49 17.05
N SER A 92 -13.09 -27.75 16.22
CA SER A 92 -12.45 -28.27 15.01
C SER A 92 -11.08 -28.86 15.34
N ASN A 93 -10.87 -30.16 15.11
CA ASN A 93 -9.53 -30.77 15.20
C ASN A 93 -8.94 -31.01 13.80
N THR A 94 -7.64 -31.35 13.77
CA THR A 94 -6.88 -31.55 12.53
C THR A 94 -7.57 -32.55 11.60
N PRO A 95 -7.85 -32.17 10.34
CA PRO A 95 -8.54 -33.04 9.40
C PRO A 95 -7.64 -34.23 9.04
N ARG A 96 -8.23 -35.43 9.00
CA ARG A 96 -7.56 -36.65 8.52
C ARG A 96 -8.20 -37.14 7.23
N PRO A 97 -7.41 -37.55 6.22
CA PRO A 97 -7.98 -38.04 4.97
C PRO A 97 -8.72 -39.35 5.21
N ASN A 98 -9.98 -39.43 4.79
CA ASN A 98 -10.80 -40.64 4.87
C ASN A 98 -11.84 -40.64 3.75
N GLY A 99 -11.83 -41.68 2.91
CA GLY A 99 -12.57 -41.74 1.64
C GLY A 99 -14.10 -41.62 1.74
N ASP A 100 -14.69 -41.93 2.89
CA ASP A 100 -16.15 -42.02 3.08
C ASP A 100 -16.75 -40.86 3.90
N SER A 101 -16.00 -39.76 4.11
CA SER A 101 -16.44 -38.65 4.95
C SER A 101 -16.20 -37.29 4.33
N PHE A 102 -17.13 -36.37 4.55
CA PHE A 102 -17.00 -34.97 4.19
C PHE A 102 -17.05 -34.12 5.46
N SER A 103 -16.09 -33.23 5.69
CA SER A 103 -16.10 -32.35 6.87
C SER A 103 -16.04 -30.89 6.46
N GLY A 104 -16.88 -30.06 7.09
CA GLY A 104 -16.89 -28.62 6.92
C GLY A 104 -16.52 -27.92 8.23
N CYS A 105 -15.63 -26.94 8.16
CA CYS A 105 -15.33 -26.05 9.28
C CYS A 105 -16.04 -24.72 9.06
N GLY A 106 -16.91 -24.34 10.01
CA GLY A 106 -17.72 -23.15 9.91
C GLY A 106 -16.94 -21.91 10.32
N ILE A 107 -16.88 -20.91 9.45
CA ILE A 107 -16.48 -19.56 9.82
C ILE A 107 -17.75 -18.85 10.27
N ARG A 108 -17.88 -18.66 11.59
CA ARG A 108 -19.05 -18.00 12.17
C ARG A 108 -18.89 -16.48 12.04
N LEU A 109 -19.33 -15.93 10.92
CA LEU A 109 -19.42 -14.48 10.73
C LEU A 109 -20.62 -13.94 11.51
N THR A 110 -20.43 -13.59 12.78
CA THR A 110 -21.34 -12.64 13.42
C THR A 110 -21.11 -11.28 12.79
N LEU A 111 -21.98 -10.88 11.86
CA LEU A 111 -22.16 -9.48 11.45
C LEU A 111 -22.64 -8.70 12.69
N LYS A 112 -21.69 -8.29 13.54
CA LYS A 112 -21.88 -7.10 14.36
C LYS A 112 -21.59 -5.92 13.45
N PHE A 113 -22.53 -4.97 13.44
CA PHE A 113 -22.34 -3.65 12.85
C PHE A 113 -20.96 -3.08 13.20
N ALA A 114 -20.37 -2.38 12.22
CA ALA A 114 -19.02 -1.87 12.10
C ALA A 114 -18.07 -2.84 11.37
N GLY A 115 -17.60 -2.40 10.20
CA GLY A 115 -16.66 -3.12 9.35
C GLY A 115 -15.35 -3.38 10.07
N VAL A 116 -15.26 -4.55 10.72
CA VAL A 116 -14.01 -5.22 11.08
C VAL A 116 -14.34 -6.71 11.05
N ILE A 117 -13.66 -7.48 10.20
CA ILE A 117 -13.62 -8.94 10.35
C ILE A 117 -12.73 -9.21 11.56
N VAL A 118 -13.35 -9.34 12.74
CA VAL A 118 -12.70 -9.88 13.94
C VAL A 118 -12.90 -11.40 13.90
N ILE A 119 -11.81 -12.14 13.68
CA ILE A 119 -11.79 -13.58 13.97
C ILE A 119 -11.75 -13.71 15.49
N GLN A 120 -12.78 -14.33 16.08
CA GLN A 120 -12.84 -14.58 17.51
C GLN A 120 -11.85 -15.69 17.87
N GLU A 121 -10.76 -15.37 18.58
CA GLU A 121 -9.96 -16.36 19.29
C GLU A 121 -10.78 -16.91 20.47
N SER A 122 -10.84 -18.23 20.57
CA SER A 122 -11.47 -18.96 21.66
C SER A 122 -10.74 -18.72 22.98
N THR A 123 -11.49 -18.37 24.03
CA THR A 123 -10.99 -18.18 25.40
C THR A 123 -10.49 -19.50 25.99
N ALA A 124 -9.18 -19.60 26.23
CA ALA A 124 -8.62 -20.56 27.18
C ALA A 124 -8.33 -19.84 28.51
N MET A 125 -8.90 -20.38 29.58
CA MET A 125 -8.70 -19.90 30.95
C MET A 125 -7.25 -20.14 31.42
N ASP A 126 -6.62 -19.04 31.82
CA ASP A 126 -5.82 -18.82 33.03
C ASP A 126 -4.76 -19.87 33.44
N THR A 127 -3.49 -19.57 33.16
CA THR A 127 -2.43 -19.58 34.19
C THR A 127 -1.39 -18.52 33.82
N GLY A 128 -1.14 -17.59 34.76
CA GLY A 128 -0.49 -16.32 34.49
C GLY A 128 1.00 -16.36 34.15
N CYS A 129 1.41 -15.45 33.25
CA CYS A 129 2.70 -14.77 33.25
C CYS A 129 2.71 -13.65 32.19
N GLY A 130 3.02 -12.41 32.58
CA GLY A 130 3.66 -11.38 31.74
C GLY A 130 2.84 -10.71 30.64
N GLN A 131 2.33 -9.50 30.93
CA GLN A 131 1.90 -8.53 29.92
C GLN A 131 3.12 -7.97 29.17
N GLU A 132 3.65 -8.67 28.16
CA GLU A 132 4.70 -8.11 27.28
C GLU A 132 4.77 -8.73 25.87
N ALA A 133 3.79 -9.55 25.45
CA ALA A 133 3.85 -10.30 24.19
C ALA A 133 2.69 -10.06 23.20
N VAL A 134 1.82 -9.08 23.41
CA VAL A 134 0.57 -8.92 22.61
C VAL A 134 0.68 -7.88 21.48
N ALA A 135 1.74 -7.05 21.45
CA ALA A 135 1.88 -6.00 20.45
C ALA A 135 2.59 -6.44 19.15
N LEU A 136 3.43 -7.48 19.20
CA LEU A 136 4.21 -7.93 18.03
C LEU A 136 3.40 -8.77 17.02
N THR A 137 2.33 -9.43 17.46
CA THR A 137 1.67 -10.50 16.68
C THR A 137 0.58 -10.00 15.72
N MET A 138 0.11 -8.75 15.85
CA MET A 138 -0.99 -8.24 15.01
C MET A 138 -0.54 -7.63 13.68
N MET A 139 0.75 -7.28 13.52
CA MET A 139 1.29 -6.78 12.24
C MET A 139 1.81 -7.87 11.31
N GLU A 140 2.17 -9.05 11.83
CA GLU A 140 2.52 -10.20 10.99
C GLU A 140 1.28 -10.87 10.36
N SER A 141 0.09 -10.60 10.89
CA SER A 141 -1.19 -11.17 10.45
C SER A 141 -1.81 -10.50 9.22
N ALA A 142 -1.19 -9.45 8.68
CA ALA A 142 -1.54 -8.83 7.39
C ALA A 142 -0.76 -9.39 6.20
N ARG A 143 -0.03 -10.51 6.37
CA ARG A 143 0.60 -11.25 5.26
C ARG A 143 -0.38 -12.17 4.55
N ASN A 144 -1.50 -11.62 4.07
CA ASN A 144 -2.27 -12.31 3.04
C ASN A 144 -1.95 -11.64 1.71
N ILE A 145 -1.00 -12.22 0.96
CA ILE A 145 -0.87 -11.96 -0.48
C ILE A 145 -2.24 -12.30 -1.05
N SER A 146 -3.08 -11.28 -1.22
CA SER A 146 -4.45 -11.48 -1.67
C SER A 146 -4.36 -11.94 -3.10
N THR A 147 -4.84 -13.15 -3.38
CA THR A 147 -4.83 -13.65 -4.76
C THR A 147 -5.72 -12.77 -5.62
N ARG A 148 -5.47 -12.76 -6.92
CA ARG A 148 -6.31 -12.03 -7.87
C ARG A 148 -7.79 -12.38 -7.71
N GLU A 149 -8.08 -13.65 -7.46
CA GLU A 149 -9.41 -14.17 -7.22
C GLU A 149 -10.01 -13.65 -5.90
N ASP A 150 -9.20 -13.47 -4.84
CA ASP A 150 -9.66 -12.86 -3.59
C ASP A 150 -10.02 -11.39 -3.77
N ILE A 151 -9.24 -10.65 -4.56
CA ILE A 151 -9.49 -9.22 -4.83
C ILE A 151 -10.78 -9.05 -5.63
N LEU A 152 -10.99 -9.87 -6.67
CA LEU A 152 -12.25 -9.89 -7.42
C LEU A 152 -13.45 -10.16 -6.49
N ARG A 153 -13.33 -11.16 -5.62
CA ARG A 153 -14.37 -11.47 -4.62
C ARG A 153 -14.66 -10.29 -3.68
N ARG A 154 -13.64 -9.52 -3.25
CA ARG A 154 -13.84 -8.33 -2.42
C ARG A 154 -14.61 -7.24 -3.15
N ILE A 155 -14.29 -6.99 -4.43
CA ILE A 155 -15.00 -6.00 -5.25
C ILE A 155 -16.46 -6.42 -5.45
N GLU A 156 -16.70 -7.69 -5.78
CA GLU A 156 -18.04 -8.24 -6.00
C GLU A 156 -18.88 -8.24 -4.71
N ALA A 157 -18.29 -8.58 -3.57
CA ALA A 157 -18.94 -8.51 -2.27
C ALA A 157 -19.38 -7.08 -1.93
N LEU A 158 -18.50 -6.09 -2.15
CA LEU A 158 -18.82 -4.68 -1.95
C LEU A 158 -19.96 -4.21 -2.88
N ALA A 159 -19.96 -4.64 -4.14
CA ALA A 159 -21.04 -4.36 -5.08
C ALA A 159 -22.37 -5.00 -4.66
N ALA A 160 -22.34 -6.25 -4.17
CA ALA A 160 -23.52 -6.94 -3.66
C ALA A 160 -24.11 -6.23 -2.43
N GLU A 161 -23.26 -5.81 -1.48
CA GLU A 161 -23.67 -5.04 -0.31
C GLU A 161 -24.31 -3.69 -0.71
N PHE A 162 -23.71 -2.99 -1.68
CA PHE A 162 -24.28 -1.76 -2.21
C PHE A 162 -25.70 -1.96 -2.77
N LEU A 163 -25.92 -3.03 -3.55
CA LEU A 163 -27.24 -3.35 -4.10
C LEU A 163 -28.25 -3.75 -3.02
N GLU A 164 -27.82 -4.51 -2.00
CA GLU A 164 -28.66 -4.89 -0.87
C GLU A 164 -29.12 -3.65 -0.10
N ILE A 165 -28.22 -2.74 0.25
CA ILE A 165 -28.55 -1.49 0.95
C ILE A 165 -29.44 -0.60 0.08
N LEU A 166 -29.19 -0.55 -1.23
CA LEU A 166 -29.99 0.22 -2.17
C LEU A 166 -31.45 -0.30 -2.23
N SER A 167 -31.65 -1.61 -2.13
CA SER A 167 -32.99 -2.21 -2.07
C SER A 167 -33.81 -1.73 -0.86
N THR A 168 -33.15 -1.30 0.22
CA THR A 168 -33.78 -0.73 1.41
C THR A 168 -34.06 0.78 1.30
N GLY A 169 -33.76 1.40 0.15
CA GLY A 169 -33.90 2.84 -0.07
C GLY A 169 -32.78 3.68 0.56
N LYS A 170 -31.68 3.06 0.98
CA LYS A 170 -30.50 3.72 1.53
C LYS A 170 -29.32 3.62 0.55
N VAL A 171 -28.24 4.34 0.83
CA VAL A 171 -27.00 4.25 0.04
C VAL A 171 -25.88 3.81 0.96
N LEU A 172 -25.05 2.87 0.51
CA LEU A 172 -23.87 2.43 1.26
C LEU A 172 -22.93 3.62 1.53
N GLU A 173 -22.43 3.73 2.75
CA GLU A 173 -21.37 4.67 3.08
C GLU A 173 -20.04 3.93 2.97
N LEU A 174 -19.06 4.50 2.27
CA LEU A 174 -17.76 3.86 2.06
C LEU A 174 -16.77 4.33 3.12
N GLU A 175 -16.10 3.39 3.78
CA GLU A 175 -15.08 3.67 4.79
C GLU A 175 -13.68 3.52 4.17
N ALA A 176 -12.94 4.62 4.09
CA ALA A 176 -11.58 4.65 3.55
C ALA A 176 -10.59 5.12 4.61
N LEU A 177 -9.32 4.72 4.53
CA LEU A 177 -8.28 5.21 5.43
C LEU A 177 -8.12 6.73 5.32
N LYS A 178 -7.84 7.39 6.45
CA LYS A 178 -7.30 8.75 6.43
C LYS A 178 -5.91 8.72 5.81
N ARG A 179 -5.51 9.82 5.16
CA ARG A 179 -4.27 9.89 4.35
C ARG A 179 -3.48 11.17 4.64
N ASP A 180 -3.62 11.66 5.85
CA ASP A 180 -2.97 12.86 6.36
C ASP A 180 -2.08 12.52 7.56
N SER A 181 -1.18 13.45 7.92
CA SER A 181 -0.17 13.19 8.95
C SER A 181 -0.76 12.91 10.35
N SER A 182 -2.00 13.32 10.63
CA SER A 182 -2.63 13.05 11.94
C SER A 182 -3.00 11.58 12.14
N ALA A 183 -3.15 10.83 11.04
CA ALA A 183 -3.43 9.40 11.06
C ALA A 183 -2.17 8.54 11.15
N MET A 184 -0.98 9.15 11.16
CA MET A 184 0.30 8.44 11.22
C MET A 184 0.79 8.35 12.66
N ILE A 185 1.19 7.15 13.05
CA ILE A 185 1.83 6.84 14.33
C ILE A 185 3.29 6.55 14.07
N TYR A 186 4.17 7.11 14.89
CA TYR A 186 5.60 6.82 14.81
C TYR A 186 5.96 5.71 15.80
N ASP A 187 6.50 4.63 15.26
CA ASP A 187 7.06 3.52 16.02
C ASP A 187 8.50 3.86 16.38
N HIS A 188 8.71 4.17 17.67
CA HIS A 188 10.01 4.54 18.21
C HIS A 188 10.99 3.36 18.27
N GLU A 189 10.51 2.13 18.41
CA GLU A 189 11.35 0.94 18.51
C GLU A 189 11.93 0.57 17.16
N ASN A 190 11.06 0.49 16.14
CA ASN A 190 11.47 0.13 14.79
C ASN A 190 11.88 1.34 13.93
N GLN A 191 11.82 2.56 14.50
CA GLN A 191 12.14 3.82 13.83
C GLN A 191 11.36 4.03 12.52
N ARG A 192 10.09 3.63 12.50
CA ARG A 192 9.22 3.58 11.31
C ARG A 192 7.92 4.34 11.53
N GLN A 193 7.26 4.70 10.44
CA GLN A 193 5.88 5.19 10.50
C GLN A 193 4.90 4.07 10.19
N LEU A 194 3.82 4.03 10.98
CA LEU A 194 2.71 3.12 10.85
C LEU A 194 1.43 3.95 10.71
N HIS A 195 0.42 3.39 10.05
CA HIS A 195 -0.89 4.04 9.99
C HIS A 195 -1.72 3.63 11.21
N GLY A 196 -2.36 4.59 11.88
CA GLY A 196 -3.16 4.37 13.10
C GLY A 196 -4.51 3.70 12.87
N ASN A 197 -4.76 3.18 11.66
CA ASN A 197 -6.05 2.63 11.20
C ASN A 197 -7.25 3.59 11.30
N ASP A 198 -6.97 4.88 11.41
CA ASP A 198 -7.95 5.94 11.36
C ASP A 198 -8.67 5.97 10.00
N THR A 199 -10.00 5.96 10.00
CA THR A 199 -10.81 5.97 8.78
C THR A 199 -11.61 7.26 8.62
N ARG A 200 -12.07 7.50 7.38
CA ARG A 200 -12.99 8.55 7.00
C ARG A 200 -14.15 7.97 6.20
N LEU A 201 -15.35 8.47 6.46
CA LEU A 201 -16.55 8.08 5.72
C LEU A 201 -16.73 8.93 4.47
N ILE A 202 -17.01 8.27 3.35
CA ILE A 202 -17.32 8.85 2.05
C ILE A 202 -18.78 8.56 1.74
N LYS A 203 -19.58 9.63 1.65
CA LYS A 203 -21.04 9.54 1.48
C LYS A 203 -21.47 10.12 0.14
N LEU A 204 -22.52 9.54 -0.45
CA LEU A 204 -23.19 10.10 -1.62
C LEU A 204 -24.06 11.30 -1.20
N ASN A 205 -23.46 12.48 -1.15
CA ASN A 205 -24.15 13.75 -0.86
C ASN A 205 -23.68 14.86 -1.82
N ARG A 206 -24.19 16.09 -1.66
CA ARG A 206 -23.87 17.21 -2.56
C ARG A 206 -22.38 17.53 -2.66
N GLN A 207 -21.60 17.27 -1.61
CA GLN A 207 -20.15 17.57 -1.56
C GLN A 207 -19.29 16.34 -1.88
N GLY A 208 -19.70 15.15 -1.43
CA GLY A 208 -18.96 13.90 -1.54
C GLY A 208 -19.34 13.03 -2.75
N GLY A 209 -20.46 13.32 -3.42
CA GLY A 209 -21.00 12.45 -4.47
C GLY A 209 -20.05 12.23 -5.64
N ARG A 210 -19.24 13.25 -5.98
CA ARG A 210 -18.25 13.10 -7.05
C ARG A 210 -17.11 12.15 -6.68
N LYS A 211 -16.62 12.20 -5.43
CA LYS A 211 -15.63 11.25 -4.91
C LYS A 211 -16.22 9.85 -4.84
N TYR A 212 -17.44 9.74 -4.31
CA TYR A 212 -18.18 8.49 -4.21
C TYR A 212 -18.33 7.79 -5.57
N THR A 213 -18.82 8.51 -6.59
CA THR A 213 -18.94 7.95 -7.95
C THR A 213 -17.58 7.62 -8.57
N GLY A 214 -16.56 8.45 -8.35
CA GLY A 214 -15.20 8.19 -8.83
C GLY A 214 -14.65 6.87 -8.32
N ILE A 215 -14.87 6.54 -7.04
CA ILE A 215 -14.43 5.27 -6.45
C ILE A 215 -15.08 4.07 -7.14
N TRP A 216 -16.39 4.11 -7.40
CA TRP A 216 -17.08 3.03 -8.10
C TRP A 216 -16.58 2.84 -9.54
N LEU A 217 -16.23 3.92 -10.25
CA LEU A 217 -15.60 3.84 -11.58
C LEU A 217 -14.23 3.15 -11.51
N ILE A 218 -13.43 3.45 -10.47
CA ILE A 218 -12.16 2.76 -10.25
C ILE A 218 -12.38 1.29 -9.93
N LEU A 219 -13.30 0.95 -9.02
CA LEU A 219 -13.60 -0.45 -8.67
C LEU A 219 -14.05 -1.26 -9.88
N GLN A 220 -14.89 -0.68 -10.75
CA GLN A 220 -15.28 -1.28 -12.02
C GLN A 220 -14.06 -1.50 -12.94
N THR A 221 -13.17 -0.51 -13.02
CA THR A 221 -11.95 -0.61 -13.84
C THR A 221 -11.02 -1.69 -13.32
N ALA A 222 -10.79 -1.72 -12.01
CA ALA A 222 -9.98 -2.74 -11.34
C ALA A 222 -10.56 -4.14 -11.60
N HIS A 223 -11.88 -4.33 -11.46
CA HIS A 223 -12.55 -5.59 -11.77
C HIS A 223 -12.31 -6.05 -13.22
N ALA A 224 -12.45 -5.14 -14.18
CA ALA A 224 -12.18 -5.45 -15.59
C ALA A 224 -10.71 -5.82 -15.84
N LEU A 225 -9.76 -5.04 -15.29
CA LEU A 225 -8.32 -5.29 -15.42
C LEU A 225 -7.90 -6.64 -14.81
N LEU A 226 -8.44 -6.99 -13.64
CA LEU A 226 -8.17 -8.26 -12.97
C LEU A 226 -8.78 -9.44 -13.73
N THR A 227 -9.99 -9.27 -14.26
CA THR A 227 -10.68 -10.30 -15.07
C THR A 227 -9.93 -10.58 -16.37
N GLU A 228 -9.52 -9.53 -17.08
CA GLU A 228 -8.79 -9.64 -18.35
C GLU A 228 -7.29 -9.91 -18.19
N ASN A 229 -6.78 -9.89 -16.95
CA ASN A 229 -5.35 -9.99 -16.64
C ASN A 229 -4.51 -8.94 -17.39
N LYS A 230 -4.98 -7.69 -17.40
CA LYS A 230 -4.30 -6.54 -18.00
C LYS A 230 -3.95 -5.52 -16.93
N THR A 231 -2.98 -4.66 -17.24
CA THR A 231 -2.58 -3.52 -16.40
C THR A 231 -2.92 -2.20 -17.08
N ALA A 232 -3.23 -1.18 -16.29
CA ALA A 232 -3.41 0.19 -16.78
C ALA A 232 -2.55 1.16 -15.96
N THR A 233 -2.01 2.19 -16.60
CA THR A 233 -1.36 3.27 -15.85
C THR A 233 -2.39 4.21 -15.23
N GLN A 234 -2.00 4.97 -14.20
CA GLN A 234 -2.85 6.03 -13.63
C GLN A 234 -3.35 7.04 -14.70
N ARG A 235 -2.52 7.32 -15.72
CA ARG A 235 -2.92 8.18 -16.84
C ARG A 235 -3.95 7.52 -17.73
N ASP A 236 -3.79 6.22 -18.02
CA ASP A 236 -4.78 5.48 -18.79
C ASP A 236 -6.12 5.49 -18.08
N VAL A 237 -6.15 5.26 -16.76
CA VAL A 237 -7.37 5.33 -15.94
C VAL A 237 -8.02 6.71 -16.04
N TYR A 238 -7.24 7.80 -16.00
CA TYR A 238 -7.75 9.15 -16.19
C TYR A 238 -8.39 9.34 -17.59
N TYR A 239 -7.76 8.86 -18.66
CA TYR A 239 -8.29 9.00 -20.02
C TYR A 239 -9.46 8.05 -20.33
N LEU A 240 -9.49 6.87 -19.71
CA LEU A 240 -10.59 5.91 -19.82
C LEU A 240 -11.89 6.49 -19.26
N HIS A 241 -11.79 7.41 -18.29
CA HIS A 241 -12.94 8.00 -17.59
C HIS A 241 -12.98 9.53 -17.73
N PRO A 242 -13.65 10.06 -18.77
CA PRO A 242 -13.89 11.50 -18.94
C PRO A 242 -14.63 12.15 -17.76
N PHE A 243 -15.17 11.33 -16.84
CA PHE A 243 -15.73 11.78 -15.58
C PHE A 243 -14.75 12.63 -14.77
N PHE A 244 -13.46 12.29 -14.75
CA PHE A 244 -12.44 13.00 -13.95
C PHE A 244 -12.03 14.31 -14.60
N LYS A 245 -11.99 15.41 -13.81
CA LYS A 245 -11.59 16.74 -14.32
C LYS A 245 -10.08 16.88 -14.48
N GLY A 246 -9.32 16.09 -13.74
CA GLY A 246 -7.87 16.07 -13.82
C GLY A 246 -7.30 14.79 -13.19
N GLN A 247 -6.05 14.48 -13.54
CA GLN A 247 -5.38 13.26 -13.10
C GLN A 247 -5.38 13.10 -11.57
N GLY A 248 -5.18 14.20 -10.83
CA GLY A 248 -5.19 14.15 -9.36
C GLY A 248 -6.52 13.69 -8.75
N GLU A 249 -7.65 13.87 -9.44
CA GLU A 249 -8.94 13.37 -8.98
C GLU A 249 -9.06 11.85 -9.16
N ALA A 250 -8.58 11.33 -10.28
CA ALA A 250 -8.50 9.88 -10.53
C ALA A 250 -7.54 9.22 -9.53
N ASP A 251 -6.37 9.82 -9.29
CA ASP A 251 -5.38 9.33 -8.33
C ASP A 251 -5.95 9.22 -6.91
N GLU A 252 -6.73 10.21 -6.47
CA GLU A 252 -7.38 10.16 -5.17
C GLU A 252 -8.45 9.08 -5.08
N ALA A 253 -9.23 8.87 -6.15
CA ALA A 253 -10.21 7.79 -6.22
C ALA A 253 -9.55 6.40 -6.23
N ILE A 254 -8.38 6.26 -6.89
CA ILE A 254 -7.58 5.02 -6.88
C ILE A 254 -7.12 4.68 -5.46
N LEU A 255 -6.57 5.65 -4.74
CA LEU A 255 -6.10 5.43 -3.37
C LEU A 255 -7.26 5.15 -2.40
N ASP A 256 -8.41 5.81 -2.56
CA ASP A 256 -9.60 5.53 -1.76
C ASP A 256 -10.15 4.12 -2.04
N ALA A 257 -10.21 3.70 -3.32
CA ALA A 257 -10.65 2.34 -3.69
C ALA A 257 -9.74 1.26 -3.10
N GLY A 258 -8.42 1.42 -3.19
CA GLY A 258 -7.46 0.50 -2.56
C GLY A 258 -7.63 0.45 -1.03
N SER A 259 -7.84 1.62 -0.41
CA SER A 259 -8.08 1.71 1.04
C SER A 259 -9.35 0.99 1.48
N ILE A 260 -10.45 1.12 0.73
CA ILE A 260 -11.73 0.42 1.01
C ILE A 260 -11.56 -1.09 0.88
N LEU A 261 -10.80 -1.55 -0.12
CA LEU A 261 -10.53 -2.97 -0.33
C LEU A 261 -9.45 -3.53 0.62
N GLY A 262 -8.74 -2.66 1.34
CA GLY A 262 -7.59 -3.02 2.18
C GLY A 262 -6.42 -3.60 1.38
N ILE A 263 -6.20 -3.10 0.16
CA ILE A 263 -5.12 -3.56 -0.73
C ILE A 263 -4.35 -2.37 -1.32
N PRO A 264 -3.05 -2.55 -1.59
CA PRO A 264 -2.28 -1.57 -2.34
C PRO A 264 -2.79 -1.46 -3.79
N ARG A 265 -2.52 -0.32 -4.44
CA ARG A 265 -3.10 -0.01 -5.76
C ARG A 265 -2.58 -0.91 -6.88
N ASP A 266 -1.34 -1.40 -6.74
CA ASP A 266 -0.71 -2.32 -7.69
C ASP A 266 -1.46 -3.65 -7.78
N SER A 267 -2.08 -4.08 -6.67
CA SER A 267 -2.92 -5.26 -6.58
C SER A 267 -4.25 -5.11 -7.33
N MET A 268 -4.65 -3.88 -7.71
CA MET A 268 -5.78 -3.62 -8.61
C MET A 268 -5.36 -3.61 -10.09
N ASN A 269 -4.13 -4.03 -10.42
CA ASN A 269 -3.52 -3.90 -11.75
C ASN A 269 -3.43 -2.44 -12.26
N ILE A 270 -3.46 -1.46 -11.35
CA ILE A 270 -3.28 -0.03 -11.68
C ILE A 270 -1.87 0.39 -11.25
N VAL A 271 -1.01 0.65 -12.22
CA VAL A 271 0.41 0.93 -11.99
C VAL A 271 0.75 2.41 -12.19
N ALA A 272 1.80 2.88 -11.52
CA ALA A 272 2.39 4.18 -11.82
C ALA A 272 3.41 4.06 -12.96
N ALA A 273 3.56 5.15 -13.71
CA ALA A 273 4.70 5.30 -14.60
C ALA A 273 5.98 5.38 -13.77
N THR A 274 7.01 4.66 -14.18
CA THR A 274 8.33 4.72 -13.55
C THR A 274 9.09 5.93 -14.10
N LYS A 275 9.87 6.58 -13.25
CA LYS A 275 10.72 7.71 -13.69
C LYS A 275 12.15 7.69 -13.15
N GLY A 276 12.41 6.86 -12.14
CA GLY A 276 13.75 6.76 -11.58
C GLY A 276 14.72 6.05 -12.50
N CYS A 277 15.99 6.29 -12.29
CA CYS A 277 17.08 5.63 -12.97
C CYS A 277 18.23 5.35 -11.99
N PHE A 278 19.13 4.46 -12.40
CA PHE A 278 20.30 4.07 -11.61
C PHE A 278 21.53 3.84 -12.51
N THR A 279 22.69 3.80 -11.88
CA THR A 279 23.98 3.43 -12.47
C THR A 279 24.95 2.97 -11.38
N GLY A 280 26.10 2.41 -11.75
CA GLY A 280 27.16 2.02 -10.81
C GLY A 280 27.35 0.52 -10.65
N ASP A 281 28.04 0.10 -9.60
CA ASP A 281 28.47 -1.29 -9.44
C ASP A 281 27.30 -2.19 -9.04
N ILE A 282 26.60 -2.73 -10.04
CA ILE A 282 25.57 -3.73 -9.85
C ILE A 282 25.52 -4.67 -11.04
N SER A 283 25.34 -5.96 -10.75
CA SER A 283 25.10 -7.00 -11.73
C SER A 283 23.77 -7.68 -11.41
N VAL A 284 22.91 -7.83 -12.42
CA VAL A 284 21.64 -8.56 -12.27
C VAL A 284 21.59 -9.74 -13.22
N LEU A 285 20.89 -10.79 -12.82
CA LEU A 285 20.62 -11.93 -13.68
C LEU A 285 19.52 -11.59 -14.69
N VAL A 286 19.84 -11.64 -15.98
CA VAL A 286 18.89 -11.37 -17.08
C VAL A 286 18.61 -12.65 -17.88
N SER A 287 17.44 -12.73 -18.51
CA SER A 287 17.11 -13.81 -19.45
C SER A 287 17.47 -13.41 -20.88
N LEU A 288 18.05 -14.32 -21.66
CA LEU A 288 18.38 -14.10 -23.06
C LEU A 288 17.11 -14.19 -23.93
N CYS A 289 16.49 -13.06 -24.25
CA CYS A 289 15.61 -13.03 -25.42
C CYS A 289 16.44 -12.75 -26.68
N PHE A 290 16.20 -13.56 -27.71
CA PHE A 290 16.83 -13.46 -29.03
C PHE A 290 16.50 -12.08 -29.65
N ALA A 291 17.42 -11.12 -29.56
CA ALA A 291 17.28 -9.88 -30.30
C ALA A 291 17.58 -10.16 -31.78
N MET A 292 16.54 -10.21 -32.61
CA MET A 292 16.74 -9.97 -34.04
C MET A 292 17.16 -8.50 -34.19
N ALA A 293 18.43 -8.30 -34.50
CA ALA A 293 19.00 -7.00 -34.80
C ALA A 293 18.25 -6.36 -35.98
N SER A 294 17.36 -5.41 -35.70
CA SER A 294 16.92 -4.45 -36.70
C SER A 294 17.71 -3.15 -36.49
N HIS A 295 18.67 -2.92 -37.39
CA HIS A 295 19.35 -1.64 -37.54
C HIS A 295 18.33 -0.51 -37.62
N ARG A 296 18.26 0.32 -36.58
CA ARG A 296 17.93 1.73 -36.69
C ARG A 296 18.57 2.49 -35.54
N HIS A 297 19.21 3.60 -35.90
CA HIS A 297 19.89 4.51 -35.01
C HIS A 297 18.88 5.17 -34.08
N ASP A 298 18.75 4.67 -32.85
CA ASP A 298 18.25 5.44 -31.72
C ASP A 298 18.88 4.88 -30.44
N THR A 299 19.45 5.76 -29.62
CA THR A 299 20.24 5.47 -28.42
C THR A 299 19.37 5.08 -27.21
N HIS A 300 18.29 4.36 -27.44
CA HIS A 300 17.46 3.72 -26.42
C HIS A 300 17.74 2.22 -26.46
N PHE A 301 18.73 1.76 -25.69
CA PHE A 301 18.95 0.32 -25.49
C PHE A 301 17.82 -0.22 -24.60
N ASP A 302 16.77 -0.68 -25.25
CA ASP A 302 15.60 -1.29 -24.64
C ASP A 302 15.98 -2.46 -23.72
N ILE A 303 15.60 -2.35 -22.44
CA ILE A 303 15.64 -3.40 -21.40
C ILE A 303 14.50 -4.42 -21.67
N PHE A 304 14.27 -4.82 -22.92
CA PHE A 304 13.09 -5.60 -23.29
C PHE A 304 13.22 -7.12 -23.09
N CYS A 305 14.27 -7.59 -22.44
CA CYS A 305 14.57 -9.02 -22.37
C CYS A 305 14.93 -9.43 -20.95
N LEU A 306 13.93 -9.50 -20.07
CA LEU A 306 14.04 -10.01 -18.69
C LEU A 306 13.24 -11.30 -18.45
N PHE A 307 12.47 -11.78 -19.45
CA PHE A 307 11.63 -12.98 -19.34
C PHE A 307 11.75 -13.88 -20.58
N ASP A 308 11.94 -15.17 -20.34
CA ASP A 308 11.62 -16.22 -21.32
C ASP A 308 10.13 -16.61 -21.20
N PHE A 309 9.56 -17.19 -22.25
CA PHE A 309 8.16 -17.67 -22.35
C PHE A 309 7.74 -18.66 -21.23
N PHE A 310 8.71 -19.19 -20.47
CA PHE A 310 8.50 -20.12 -19.35
C PHE A 310 8.83 -19.55 -17.96
N GLY A 311 9.15 -18.26 -17.84
CA GLY A 311 9.40 -17.61 -16.54
C GLY A 311 10.69 -18.07 -15.81
N LYS A 312 11.60 -18.74 -16.51
CA LYS A 312 12.95 -19.05 -16.02
C LYS A 312 13.94 -18.01 -16.57
N ARG A 313 14.85 -17.51 -15.71
CA ARG A 313 15.94 -16.62 -16.08
C ARG A 313 17.19 -17.46 -16.36
N ASP A 314 17.49 -17.73 -17.63
CA ASP A 314 18.68 -18.49 -18.00
C ASP A 314 19.94 -17.59 -18.04
N GLY A 315 20.56 -17.45 -16.87
CA GLY A 315 22.00 -17.69 -16.68
C GLY A 315 23.03 -16.59 -16.95
N LYS A 316 22.72 -15.43 -17.56
CA LYS A 316 23.75 -14.39 -17.82
C LYS A 316 23.64 -13.21 -16.86
N TRP A 317 24.76 -12.90 -16.19
CA TRP A 317 24.91 -11.69 -15.40
C TRP A 317 25.16 -10.50 -16.32
N ARG A 318 24.32 -9.48 -16.25
CA ARG A 318 24.54 -8.17 -16.87
C ARG A 318 25.07 -7.21 -15.82
N HIS A 319 26.23 -6.63 -16.07
CA HIS A 319 26.85 -5.62 -15.22
C HIS A 319 26.52 -4.21 -15.72
N PHE A 320 26.22 -3.29 -14.81
CA PHE A 320 25.81 -1.91 -15.11
C PHE A 320 26.83 -0.83 -14.66
N GLY A 321 28.05 -1.24 -14.30
CA GLY A 321 29.11 -0.33 -13.83
C GLY A 321 29.87 0.46 -14.91
N SER A 322 29.39 0.50 -16.16
CA SER A 322 30.03 1.27 -17.24
C SER A 322 29.74 2.77 -17.19
N GLY A 323 28.92 3.24 -16.24
CA GLY A 323 28.43 4.62 -16.18
C GLY A 323 27.24 4.90 -17.09
N GLU A 324 26.63 3.86 -17.68
CA GLU A 324 25.37 3.97 -18.40
C GLU A 324 24.21 4.23 -17.42
N GLU A 325 23.32 5.13 -17.81
CA GLU A 325 22.06 5.32 -17.09
C GLU A 325 21.04 4.27 -17.49
N VAL A 326 20.44 3.65 -16.48
CA VAL A 326 19.47 2.58 -16.65
C VAL A 326 18.17 3.01 -16.00
N SER A 327 17.09 3.09 -16.78
CA SER A 327 15.76 3.36 -16.25
C SER A 327 15.27 2.23 -15.37
N ILE A 328 14.64 2.55 -14.24
CA ILE A 328 13.98 1.57 -13.39
C ILE A 328 12.68 1.14 -14.08
N THR A 329 12.56 -0.15 -14.40
CA THR A 329 11.38 -0.72 -15.06
C THR A 329 10.66 -1.70 -14.14
N HIS A 330 9.41 -2.02 -14.45
CA HIS A 330 8.60 -2.96 -13.66
C HIS A 330 9.21 -4.36 -13.60
N GLU A 331 9.95 -4.76 -14.64
CA GLU A 331 10.63 -6.05 -14.70
C GLU A 331 11.78 -6.15 -13.68
N LEU A 332 12.49 -5.04 -13.43
CA LEU A 332 13.54 -4.98 -12.41
C LEU A 332 12.97 -5.13 -10.99
N LEU A 333 11.72 -4.70 -10.77
CA LEU A 333 11.06 -4.84 -9.47
C LEU A 333 10.66 -6.28 -9.15
N GLN A 334 10.71 -7.18 -10.15
CA GLN A 334 10.40 -8.60 -9.98
C GLN A 334 11.66 -9.46 -9.74
N LEU A 335 12.83 -8.84 -9.64
CA LEU A 335 14.08 -9.53 -9.33
C LEU A 335 14.06 -10.02 -7.88
N LYS A 336 14.57 -11.23 -7.67
CA LYS A 336 14.78 -11.83 -6.36
C LYS A 336 16.15 -11.44 -5.81
N PRO A 337 16.34 -11.46 -4.48
CA PRO A 337 17.63 -11.16 -3.87
C PRO A 337 18.81 -11.94 -4.44
N GLN A 338 18.61 -13.23 -4.78
CA GLN A 338 19.68 -14.09 -5.32
C GLN A 338 20.11 -13.73 -6.74
N GLU A 339 19.36 -12.86 -7.43
CA GLU A 339 19.57 -12.46 -8.82
C GLU A 339 20.26 -11.09 -8.91
N MET A 340 20.76 -10.58 -7.80
CA MET A 340 21.50 -9.32 -7.70
C MET A 340 22.86 -9.59 -7.05
N LYS A 341 23.91 -9.00 -7.62
CA LYS A 341 25.28 -9.05 -7.09
C LYS A 341 25.96 -7.70 -7.27
N SER A 342 26.79 -7.31 -6.32
CA SER A 342 27.48 -6.02 -6.34
C SER A 342 28.68 -6.08 -5.40
N ASN A 343 29.76 -5.35 -5.72
CA ASN A 343 30.84 -5.06 -4.77
C ASN A 343 30.73 -3.64 -4.18
N ALA A 344 29.58 -2.98 -4.40
CA ALA A 344 29.32 -1.66 -3.84
C ALA A 344 29.34 -1.70 -2.31
N THR A 345 29.87 -0.65 -1.72
CA THR A 345 29.91 -0.41 -0.28
C THR A 345 28.68 0.35 0.21
N CYS A 346 27.99 1.08 -0.69
CA CYS A 346 26.78 1.83 -0.35
C CYS A 346 25.86 2.04 -1.58
N ILE A 347 24.59 2.34 -1.29
CA ILE A 347 23.62 2.82 -2.28
C ILE A 347 23.45 4.33 -2.04
N LEU A 348 23.75 5.16 -3.03
CA LEU A 348 23.61 6.61 -2.93
C LEU A 348 22.37 7.08 -3.71
N VAL A 349 21.33 7.46 -2.98
CA VAL A 349 20.09 8.02 -3.50
C VAL A 349 20.22 9.53 -3.61
N ILE A 350 20.10 10.05 -4.83
CA ILE A 350 20.34 11.45 -5.19
C ILE A 350 19.01 12.06 -5.63
N GLU A 351 18.58 13.12 -4.93
CA GLU A 351 17.31 13.79 -5.25
C GLU A 351 17.34 14.47 -6.63
N LYS A 352 18.42 15.22 -6.93
CA LYS A 352 18.53 16.05 -8.13
C LYS A 352 19.16 15.30 -9.31
N ASP A 353 18.44 15.26 -10.44
CA ASP A 353 18.91 14.62 -11.67
C ASP A 353 20.21 15.24 -12.23
N GLY A 354 20.36 16.57 -12.15
CA GLY A 354 21.59 17.26 -12.57
C GLY A 354 22.83 16.81 -11.78
N ILE A 355 22.68 16.57 -10.48
CA ILE A 355 23.75 16.08 -9.60
C ILE A 355 24.04 14.60 -9.86
N PHE A 356 23.01 13.80 -10.11
CA PHE A 356 23.16 12.41 -10.54
C PHE A 356 23.99 12.30 -11.81
N ASN A 357 23.67 13.09 -12.84
CA ASN A 357 24.40 13.12 -14.10
C ASN A 357 25.87 13.54 -13.89
N ARG A 358 26.13 14.53 -13.02
CA ARG A 358 27.49 14.96 -12.69
C ARG A 358 28.30 13.84 -12.01
N LEU A 359 27.76 13.19 -10.99
CA LEU A 359 28.45 12.11 -10.28
C LEU A 359 28.68 10.88 -11.17
N ARG A 360 27.79 10.64 -12.14
CA ARG A 360 27.97 9.64 -13.18
C ARG A 360 29.11 10.00 -14.14
N GLU A 361 29.18 11.25 -14.60
CA GLU A 361 30.28 11.75 -15.45
C GLU A 361 31.63 11.66 -14.74
N ASP A 362 31.67 12.01 -13.45
CA ASP A 362 32.84 11.89 -12.59
C ASP A 362 33.19 10.43 -12.22
N LYS A 363 32.36 9.46 -12.65
CA LYS A 363 32.49 8.03 -12.34
C LYS A 363 32.68 7.80 -10.85
N PHE A 364 31.86 8.45 -10.03
CA PHE A 364 31.94 8.37 -8.56
C PHE A 364 31.95 6.93 -8.04
N PHE A 365 31.23 6.02 -8.72
CA PHE A 365 31.20 4.59 -8.41
C PHE A 365 32.55 3.86 -8.59
N GLU A 366 33.52 4.42 -9.32
CA GLU A 366 34.90 3.91 -9.38
C GLU A 366 35.75 4.41 -8.21
N ILE A 367 35.42 5.58 -7.65
CA ILE A 367 36.13 6.20 -6.50
C ILE A 367 35.64 5.56 -5.19
N VAL A 368 34.32 5.56 -5.00
CA VAL A 368 33.63 4.90 -3.90
C VAL A 368 32.72 3.86 -4.52
N PRO A 369 33.02 2.54 -4.41
CA PRO A 369 32.18 1.49 -4.96
C PRO A 369 30.74 1.68 -4.48
N SER A 370 29.85 2.10 -5.37
CA SER A 370 28.50 2.55 -5.02
C SER A 370 27.52 2.32 -6.15
N ILE A 371 26.25 2.22 -5.77
CA ILE A 371 25.11 2.22 -6.71
C ILE A 371 24.44 3.58 -6.59
N LEU A 372 24.45 4.35 -7.66
CA LEU A 372 23.81 5.66 -7.73
C LEU A 372 22.37 5.50 -8.21
N ILE A 373 21.42 6.14 -7.52
CA ILE A 373 19.99 6.08 -7.88
C ILE A 373 19.41 7.49 -7.81
N THR A 374 18.58 7.87 -8.76
CA THR A 374 17.78 9.10 -8.66
C THR A 374 16.31 8.85 -8.96
N GLY A 375 15.44 9.49 -8.16
CA GLY A 375 14.00 9.57 -8.42
C GLY A 375 13.60 10.81 -9.23
N ARG A 376 14.56 11.64 -9.66
CA ARG A 376 14.34 12.95 -10.32
C ARG A 376 13.37 13.81 -9.50
N GLY A 377 13.78 14.18 -8.29
CA GLY A 377 12.97 14.85 -7.27
C GLY A 377 12.23 13.88 -6.36
N PHE A 378 10.95 14.17 -6.06
CA PHE A 378 10.10 13.29 -5.24
C PHE A 378 10.02 11.89 -5.84
N PRO A 379 10.37 10.84 -5.09
CA PRO A 379 10.44 9.49 -5.63
C PRO A 379 9.06 8.92 -5.98
N ASP A 380 8.98 8.27 -7.13
CA ASP A 380 7.89 7.36 -7.46
C ASP A 380 7.99 6.05 -6.66
N LEU A 381 6.87 5.32 -6.60
CA LEU A 381 6.79 4.08 -5.83
C LEU A 381 7.82 3.05 -6.34
N ALA A 382 7.98 2.91 -7.66
CA ALA A 382 8.92 1.98 -8.27
C ALA A 382 10.36 2.21 -7.81
N THR A 383 10.83 3.46 -7.77
CA THR A 383 12.17 3.79 -7.27
C THR A 383 12.34 3.38 -5.81
N ARG A 384 11.31 3.56 -4.98
CA ARG A 384 11.36 3.19 -3.56
C ARG A 384 11.38 1.67 -3.37
N VAL A 385 10.56 0.95 -4.14
CA VAL A 385 10.58 -0.52 -4.20
C VAL A 385 11.97 -0.99 -4.59
N PHE A 386 12.56 -0.42 -5.65
CA PHE A 386 13.88 -0.79 -6.13
C PHE A 386 14.97 -0.58 -5.07
N VAL A 387 14.99 0.58 -4.40
CA VAL A 387 15.94 0.83 -3.29
C VAL A 387 15.73 -0.17 -2.15
N SER A 388 14.49 -0.48 -1.79
CA SER A 388 14.17 -1.47 -0.76
C SER A 388 14.62 -2.89 -1.14
N LEU A 389 14.46 -3.26 -2.41
CA LEU A 389 14.92 -4.55 -2.94
C LEU A 389 16.45 -4.64 -2.89
N LEU A 390 17.15 -3.60 -3.35
CA LEU A 390 18.61 -3.55 -3.32
C LEU A 390 19.16 -3.62 -1.89
N ARG A 391 18.56 -2.86 -0.95
CA ARG A 391 18.93 -2.91 0.46
C ARG A 391 18.77 -4.32 1.03
N SER A 392 17.66 -4.99 0.71
CA SER A 392 17.35 -6.34 1.20
C SER A 392 18.23 -7.40 0.55
N ALA A 393 18.68 -7.19 -0.69
CA ALA A 393 19.49 -8.15 -1.43
C ALA A 393 20.99 -8.03 -1.13
N LEU A 394 21.50 -6.80 -0.99
CA LEU A 394 22.93 -6.52 -0.86
C LEU A 394 23.35 -6.26 0.59
N GLU A 395 22.41 -5.96 1.48
CA GLU A 395 22.67 -5.66 2.89
C GLU A 395 23.69 -4.52 3.14
N ILE A 396 23.86 -3.62 2.17
CA ILE A 396 24.71 -2.42 2.25
C ILE A 396 23.93 -1.17 2.70
N PRO A 397 24.60 -0.15 3.30
CA PRO A 397 23.95 1.09 3.73
C PRO A 397 23.36 1.89 2.57
N VAL A 398 22.22 2.54 2.82
CA VAL A 398 21.58 3.49 1.90
C VAL A 398 21.83 4.91 2.39
N LEU A 399 22.42 5.73 1.54
CA LEU A 399 22.76 7.12 1.81
C LEU A 399 21.89 8.02 0.93
N GLY A 400 21.44 9.15 1.48
CA GLY A 400 20.61 10.14 0.81
C GLY A 400 21.34 11.47 0.63
N LEU A 401 21.38 11.96 -0.60
CA LEU A 401 21.91 13.27 -0.98
C LEU A 401 20.76 14.14 -1.52
N CYS A 402 20.52 15.27 -0.86
CA CYS A 402 19.51 16.24 -1.27
C CYS A 402 20.01 17.68 -1.11
N ASP A 403 19.30 18.62 -1.74
CA ASP A 403 19.50 20.04 -1.51
C ASP A 403 19.40 20.38 -0.01
N CYS A 404 20.16 21.38 0.42
CA CYS A 404 20.13 21.89 1.79
C CYS A 404 18.91 22.80 1.96
N ASN A 405 17.73 22.19 1.96
CA ASN A 405 16.44 22.84 2.19
C ASN A 405 15.40 21.87 2.80
N PRO A 406 14.31 22.40 3.42
CA PRO A 406 13.28 21.57 4.02
C PRO A 406 12.60 20.58 3.06
N PHE A 407 12.46 20.93 1.78
CA PHE A 407 11.86 20.04 0.79
C PHE A 407 12.76 18.84 0.48
N GLY A 408 14.06 19.05 0.34
CA GLY A 408 15.05 17.99 0.14
C GLY A 408 15.03 16.99 1.29
N LEU A 409 15.00 17.48 2.54
CA LEU A 409 14.84 16.62 3.70
C LEU A 409 13.51 15.85 3.66
N SER A 410 12.40 16.49 3.30
CA SER A 410 11.10 15.80 3.17
C SER A 410 11.10 14.68 2.11
N ILE A 411 11.83 14.87 1.01
CA ILE A 411 12.00 13.87 -0.05
C ILE A 411 12.77 12.67 0.49
N MET A 412 13.89 12.92 1.19
CA MET A 412 14.67 11.86 1.81
C MET A 412 13.86 11.09 2.87
N LEU A 413 13.13 11.79 3.74
CA LEU A 413 12.28 11.15 4.74
C LEU A 413 11.14 10.33 4.12
N THR A 414 10.75 10.59 2.88
CA THR A 414 9.79 9.73 2.16
C THR A 414 10.38 8.34 1.86
N TYR A 415 11.70 8.22 1.67
CA TYR A 415 12.37 6.91 1.63
C TYR A 415 12.44 6.27 3.02
N LYS A 416 12.69 7.07 4.06
CA LYS A 416 12.89 6.59 5.44
C LYS A 416 11.61 6.12 6.13
N LEU A 417 10.56 6.93 6.04
CA LEU A 417 9.32 6.77 6.80
C LEU A 417 8.15 6.37 5.91
N GLY A 418 8.26 6.58 4.60
CA GLY A 418 7.15 6.44 3.68
C GLY A 418 6.32 7.72 3.56
N SER A 419 5.06 7.56 3.12
CA SER A 419 4.19 8.66 2.76
C SER A 419 2.82 8.42 3.35
N ALA A 420 2.39 9.35 4.21
CA ALA A 420 1.05 9.36 4.79
C ALA A 420 -0.07 9.33 3.71
N ARG A 421 0.24 9.81 2.50
CA ARG A 421 -0.72 9.84 1.39
C ARG A 421 -1.02 8.44 0.82
N MET A 422 -0.12 7.48 1.03
CA MET A 422 -0.24 6.11 0.50
C MET A 422 0.10 5.10 1.60
N PRO A 423 -0.70 5.03 2.68
CA PRO A 423 -0.33 4.25 3.87
C PRO A 423 -0.20 2.74 3.58
N LEU A 424 -0.98 2.21 2.64
CA LEU A 424 -0.92 0.80 2.23
C LEU A 424 0.28 0.49 1.31
N ASP A 425 0.61 1.38 0.37
CA ASP A 425 1.67 1.13 -0.61
C ASP A 425 3.05 1.47 -0.06
N SER A 426 3.14 2.52 0.75
CA SER A 426 4.37 3.27 0.95
C SER A 426 5.20 2.79 2.12
N LEU A 427 4.56 2.42 3.23
CA LEU A 427 5.24 2.20 4.52
C LEU A 427 6.10 0.92 4.50
N GLN A 428 5.70 -0.08 3.70
CA GLN A 428 6.42 -1.35 3.58
C GLN A 428 7.79 -1.23 2.88
N TYR A 429 7.96 -0.21 2.03
CA TYR A 429 9.21 0.05 1.30
C TYR A 429 10.06 1.12 1.99
N ALA A 430 9.81 1.36 3.28
CA ALA A 430 10.62 2.23 4.11
C ALA A 430 12.02 1.62 4.31
N VAL A 431 13.06 2.40 4.02
CA VAL A 431 14.45 1.98 4.13
C VAL A 431 15.18 2.91 5.09
N ASP A 432 16.04 2.37 5.96
CA ASP A 432 16.88 3.19 6.86
C ASP A 432 17.96 3.95 6.07
N ILE A 433 17.53 4.96 5.33
CA ILE A 433 18.39 5.89 4.60
C ILE A 433 19.04 6.85 5.59
N LYS A 434 20.34 7.09 5.39
CA LYS A 434 21.15 8.03 6.17
C LYS A 434 21.44 9.30 5.39
N TRP A 435 21.33 10.45 6.03
CA TRP A 435 21.55 11.74 5.39
C TRP A 435 23.04 12.06 5.31
N VAL A 436 23.64 11.93 4.13
CA VAL A 436 25.08 12.24 3.93
C VAL A 436 25.33 13.74 3.79
N GLY A 437 24.39 14.44 3.15
CA GLY A 437 24.50 15.86 2.90
C GLY A 437 23.53 16.38 1.84
N VAL A 438 23.59 17.67 1.50
CA VAL A 438 24.36 18.68 2.24
C VAL A 438 23.51 19.20 3.39
N ARG A 439 24.03 19.09 4.62
CA ARG A 439 23.33 19.47 5.85
C ARG A 439 23.62 20.92 6.24
N PRO A 440 22.68 21.62 6.91
CA PRO A 440 22.92 22.95 7.48
C PRO A 440 24.22 23.06 8.28
N SER A 441 24.53 22.09 9.14
CA SER A 441 25.78 22.04 9.91
C SER A 441 27.04 21.99 9.05
N GLN A 442 27.01 21.22 7.96
CA GLN A 442 28.14 21.05 7.03
C GLN A 442 28.42 22.30 6.22
N ILE A 443 27.42 23.15 5.97
CA ILE A 443 27.59 24.42 5.24
C ILE A 443 28.40 25.43 6.04
N VAL A 444 28.31 25.41 7.38
CA VAL A 444 29.02 26.37 8.23
C VAL A 444 30.53 26.28 8.05
N ASP A 445 31.04 25.07 7.78
CA ASP A 445 32.46 24.82 7.53
C ASP A 445 32.89 25.17 6.08
N LEU A 446 31.93 25.48 5.21
CA LEU A 446 32.18 25.82 3.80
C LEU A 446 32.15 27.33 3.61
N ASP A 447 33.26 27.90 3.16
CA ASP A 447 33.40 29.33 2.85
C ASP A 447 32.70 29.68 1.52
N LEU A 448 31.37 29.57 1.50
CA LEU A 448 30.55 29.85 0.32
C LEU A 448 30.23 31.35 0.22
N PRO A 449 30.23 31.92 -0.99
CA PRO A 449 29.84 33.32 -1.16
C PRO A 449 28.36 33.52 -0.85
N ILE A 450 28.01 34.72 -0.40
CA ILE A 450 26.62 35.10 -0.04
C ILE A 450 25.64 34.85 -1.21
N SER A 451 26.10 34.94 -2.47
CA SER A 451 25.29 34.65 -3.66
C SER A 451 24.79 33.20 -3.77
N SER A 452 25.46 32.26 -3.09
CA SER A 452 25.05 30.84 -3.06
C SER A 452 23.84 30.60 -2.15
N PHE A 453 23.54 31.55 -1.25
CA PHE A 453 22.45 31.45 -0.30
C PHE A 453 21.17 32.06 -0.88
N LYS A 454 20.06 31.34 -0.77
CA LYS A 454 18.73 31.84 -1.13
C LYS A 454 17.89 31.94 0.13
N ALA A 455 17.02 32.96 0.21
CA ALA A 455 16.06 33.07 1.30
C ALA A 455 15.03 31.93 1.23
N LEU A 456 14.65 31.39 2.39
CA LEU A 456 13.54 30.46 2.52
C LEU A 456 12.21 31.17 2.19
N THR A 457 11.40 30.52 1.36
CA THR A 457 10.06 30.99 1.01
C THR A 457 9.06 30.64 2.12
N ARG A 458 7.88 31.26 2.10
CA ARG A 458 6.78 30.90 3.03
C ARG A 458 6.41 29.41 2.96
N LYS A 459 6.52 28.80 1.78
CA LYS A 459 6.25 27.37 1.59
C LYS A 459 7.35 26.52 2.24
N ASP A 460 8.61 26.92 2.08
CA ASP A 460 9.73 26.21 2.71
C ASP A 460 9.59 26.25 4.25
N LEU A 461 9.25 27.40 4.81
CA LEU A 461 9.03 27.56 6.26
C LEU A 461 7.86 26.72 6.77
N ALA A 462 6.77 26.62 6.02
CA ALA A 462 5.64 25.76 6.38
C ALA A 462 6.03 24.27 6.40
N VAL A 463 6.88 23.84 5.46
CA VAL A 463 7.43 22.47 5.45
C VAL A 463 8.39 22.28 6.61
N ALA A 464 9.27 23.24 6.90
CA ALA A 464 10.19 23.19 8.03
C ALA A 464 9.45 23.06 9.38
N ASP A 465 8.41 23.86 9.60
CA ASP A 465 7.58 23.79 10.81
C ASP A 465 6.83 22.44 10.89
N SER A 466 6.29 21.95 9.76
CA SER A 466 5.67 20.62 9.69
C SER A 466 6.67 19.49 9.99
N LEU A 467 7.91 19.58 9.49
CA LEU A 467 8.96 18.61 9.76
C LEU A 467 9.37 18.65 11.22
N PHE A 468 9.59 19.85 11.77
CA PHE A 468 9.97 20.05 13.15
C PHE A 468 8.94 19.43 14.10
N ARG A 469 7.64 19.57 13.84
CA ARG A 469 6.58 18.97 14.67
C ARG A 469 6.43 17.46 14.51
N SER A 470 7.06 16.84 13.52
CA SER A 470 6.91 15.41 13.29
C SER A 470 7.58 14.60 14.40
N SER A 471 6.94 13.48 14.81
CA SER A 471 7.44 12.63 15.90
C SER A 471 8.83 12.08 15.64
N PHE A 472 9.16 11.79 14.38
CA PHE A 472 10.51 11.33 13.98
C PHE A 472 11.58 12.38 14.30
N ILE A 473 11.36 13.64 13.88
CA ILE A 473 12.32 14.72 14.11
C ILE A 473 12.39 15.04 15.61
N GLN A 474 11.27 15.04 16.32
CA GLN A 474 11.29 15.26 17.78
C GLN A 474 11.98 14.15 18.56
N ALA A 475 12.02 12.92 18.04
CA ALA A 475 12.71 11.80 18.66
C ALA A 475 14.20 11.71 18.33
N ASN A 476 14.68 12.46 17.33
CA ASN A 476 16.07 12.40 16.87
C ASN A 476 16.74 13.78 16.97
N ASP A 477 17.52 13.97 18.02
CA ASP A 477 18.16 15.26 18.34
C ASP A 477 19.04 15.78 17.21
N HIS A 478 19.79 14.91 16.52
CA HIS A 478 20.62 15.34 15.38
C HIS A 478 19.79 15.93 14.24
N PHE A 479 18.68 15.29 13.87
CA PHE A 479 17.79 15.83 12.84
C PHE A 479 17.07 17.10 13.31
N LYS A 480 16.71 17.15 14.60
CA LYS A 480 16.07 18.30 15.23
C LYS A 480 16.97 19.54 15.18
N ASP A 481 18.26 19.38 15.48
CA ASP A 481 19.25 20.45 15.43
C ASP A 481 19.39 21.01 14.00
N GLU A 482 19.49 20.15 12.99
CA GLU A 482 19.59 20.57 11.58
C GLU A 482 18.33 21.33 11.13
N VAL A 483 17.12 20.86 11.48
CA VAL A 483 15.87 21.54 11.14
C VAL A 483 15.71 22.86 11.91
N GLN A 484 16.17 22.91 13.16
CA GLN A 484 16.14 24.12 13.99
C GLN A 484 17.03 25.22 13.40
N MET A 485 18.14 24.88 12.73
CA MET A 485 18.96 25.87 12.01
C MET A 485 18.17 26.60 10.91
N TRP A 486 17.18 25.97 10.26
CA TRP A 486 16.29 26.65 9.30
C TRP A 486 15.19 27.50 9.96
N LEU A 487 14.82 27.19 11.20
CA LEU A 487 13.75 27.87 11.94
C LEU A 487 14.26 28.97 12.88
N GLY A 488 15.58 29.05 13.11
CA GLY A 488 16.19 30.01 14.02
C GLY A 488 16.11 31.47 13.54
N ASP A 489 16.44 32.40 14.44
CA ASP A 489 16.36 33.86 14.20
C ASP A 489 17.44 34.37 13.23
N ALA A 490 18.49 33.59 12.99
CA ALA A 490 19.48 33.88 11.94
C ALA A 490 18.85 33.61 10.57
N LEU A 491 18.85 34.63 9.70
CA LEU A 491 18.30 34.64 8.33
C LEU A 491 18.04 33.23 7.75
N PRO A 492 16.77 32.80 7.59
CA PRO A 492 16.45 31.44 7.16
C PRO A 492 16.88 31.28 5.69
N TRP A 493 18.00 30.60 5.48
CA TRP A 493 18.62 30.39 4.19
C TRP A 493 18.48 28.95 3.71
N LYS A 494 18.61 28.75 2.39
CA LYS A 494 18.73 27.46 1.74
C LYS A 494 19.80 27.49 0.66
N ILE A 495 20.34 26.32 0.37
CA ILE A 495 21.36 26.13 -0.65
C ILE A 495 20.96 24.96 -1.56
N GLU A 496 21.15 25.16 -2.86
CA GLU A 496 21.03 24.10 -3.88
C GLU A 496 22.38 23.38 -3.99
N LEU A 497 22.39 22.07 -4.23
CA LEU A 497 23.62 21.30 -4.39
C LEU A 497 24.54 21.88 -5.48
N GLU A 498 23.96 22.46 -6.53
CA GLU A 498 24.68 23.10 -7.63
C GLU A 498 25.52 24.32 -7.19
N ALA A 499 25.17 24.95 -6.06
CA ALA A 499 25.94 26.08 -5.53
C ALA A 499 27.33 25.67 -5.04
N LEU A 500 27.54 24.38 -4.71
CA LEU A 500 28.85 23.86 -4.34
C LEU A 500 29.85 23.87 -5.51
N HIS A 501 29.38 23.99 -6.75
CA HIS A 501 30.28 24.13 -7.92
C HIS A 501 31.14 25.40 -7.86
N VAL A 502 30.79 26.38 -7.04
CA VAL A 502 31.64 27.56 -6.78
C VAL A 502 32.99 27.15 -6.20
N LEU A 503 33.05 26.06 -5.43
CA LEU A 503 34.28 25.51 -4.86
C LEU A 503 35.03 24.58 -5.85
N GLY A 504 34.48 24.38 -7.05
CA GLY A 504 35.02 23.52 -8.11
C GLY A 504 34.05 22.42 -8.52
N PHE A 505 34.11 21.99 -9.80
CA PHE A 505 33.22 20.96 -10.33
C PHE A 505 33.41 19.57 -9.68
N THR A 506 34.64 19.25 -9.24
CA THR A 506 34.97 17.99 -8.55
C THR A 506 34.85 18.08 -7.03
N PHE A 507 34.51 19.26 -6.49
CA PHE A 507 34.41 19.48 -5.05
C PHE A 507 33.35 18.57 -4.42
N LEU A 508 32.17 18.46 -5.03
CA LEU A 508 31.09 17.62 -4.52
C LEU A 508 31.52 16.15 -4.41
N THR A 509 32.21 15.64 -5.42
CA THR A 509 32.77 14.28 -5.45
C THR A 509 33.72 14.04 -4.27
N SER A 510 34.66 14.97 -4.06
CA SER A 510 35.63 14.88 -2.94
C SER A 510 34.96 15.03 -1.57
N PHE A 511 33.97 15.92 -1.47
CA PHE A 511 33.18 16.15 -0.26
C PHE A 511 32.40 14.90 0.14
N LEU A 512 31.71 14.26 -0.82
CA LEU A 512 30.95 13.03 -0.57
C LEU A 512 31.87 11.88 -0.17
N GLN A 513 33.00 11.70 -0.86
CA GLN A 513 34.00 10.70 -0.50
C GLN A 513 34.44 10.88 0.97
N ALA A 514 34.83 12.09 1.36
CA ALA A 514 35.26 12.39 2.72
C ALA A 514 34.15 12.14 3.76
N CYS A 515 32.88 12.44 3.43
CA CYS A 515 31.76 12.18 4.33
C CYS A 515 31.51 10.68 4.51
N ILE A 516 31.60 9.89 3.43
CA ILE A 516 31.37 8.44 3.48
C ILE A 516 32.51 7.75 4.23
N GLU A 517 33.77 8.09 3.94
CA GLU A 517 34.95 7.52 4.60
C GLU A 517 35.00 7.82 6.11
N LYS A 518 34.59 9.03 6.51
CA LYS A 518 34.53 9.44 7.92
C LYS A 518 33.27 8.96 8.64
N GLY A 519 32.32 8.34 7.94
CA GLY A 519 31.02 7.99 8.53
C GLY A 519 30.17 9.20 8.93
N ASN A 520 30.36 10.35 8.29
CA ASN A 520 29.68 11.61 8.62
C ASN A 520 28.30 11.69 7.95
N TYR A 521 27.36 10.86 8.39
CA TYR A 521 25.96 10.84 7.95
C TYR A 521 25.01 10.57 9.13
N LEU A 522 23.76 11.03 9.04
CA LEU A 522 22.73 10.92 10.10
C LEU A 522 21.68 9.84 9.83
#